data_AF-A0A535EX51-F1
#
_entry.id   AF-A0A535EX51-F1
#
_cell.length_a   1.000
_cell.length_b   1.000
_cell.length_c   1.000
_cell.angle_alpha   90.00
_cell.angle_beta   90.00
_cell.angle_gamma   90.00
#
_symmetry.space_group_name_H-M   'P 1'
#
loop_
_entity.id
_entity.type
_entity.pdbx_description
1 polymer ?
#
loop_
_entity_poly.entity_id
_entity_poly.type
_entity_poly.pdbx_seq_one_letter_code
_entity_poly.pdbx_strand_id
1 'polypeptide(L)' 'MPADVVIVGGGPAGMACALRLSQLIDEHNTKNSGSQLSKENIYVLEKAREIGQHCLSGALLDPRSMRELLPGFEKEAP' A
#
# COMPACT_ATOMS: atom_id res chain seq x y z
N MET A 1 -6.26 -16.35 -11.48
CA MET A 1 -6.31 -15.01 -12.13
C MET A 1 -4.88 -14.61 -12.44
N PRO A 2 -4.58 -14.05 -13.63
CA PRO A 2 -3.25 -13.49 -13.89
C PRO A 2 -3.00 -12.33 -12.93
N ALA A 3 -1.78 -12.20 -12.42
CA ALA A 3 -1.38 -11.13 -11.51
C ALA A 3 -0.11 -10.48 -12.02
N ASP A 4 -0.06 -9.15 -12.02
CA ASP A 4 1.16 -8.40 -12.32
C ASP A 4 2.04 -8.34 -11.07
N VAL A 5 1.41 -8.15 -9.90
CA VAL A 5 2.07 -8.15 -8.59
C VAL A 5 1.17 -8.82 -7.55
N VAL A 6 1.74 -9.74 -6.77
CA VAL A 6 1.08 -10.34 -5.61
C VAL A 6 1.88 -10.03 -4.35
N ILE A 7 1.23 -9.38 -3.39
CA ILE A 7 1.77 -9.04 -2.07
C ILE A 7 1.17 -10.02 -1.07
N VAL A 8 2.00 -10.84 -0.44
CA VAL A 8 1.55 -11.82 0.56
C VAL A 8 1.72 -11.24 1.96
N GLY A 9 0.60 -10.99 2.64
CA GLY A 9 0.48 -10.36 3.95
C GLY A 9 -0.08 -8.95 3.88
N GLY A 10 -1.22 -8.72 4.55
CA GLY A 10 -1.91 -7.43 4.70
C GLY A 10 -1.50 -6.67 5.97
N GLY A 11 -0.27 -6.87 6.44
CA GLY A 11 0.31 -6.09 7.53
C GLY A 11 0.86 -4.73 7.07
N PRO A 12 1.50 -3.94 7.95
CA PRO A 12 2.00 -2.61 7.63
C PRO A 12 2.90 -2.56 6.38
N ALA A 13 3.82 -3.52 6.23
CA ALA A 13 4.72 -3.57 5.08
C ALA A 13 3.99 -3.87 3.77
N GLY A 14 3.05 -4.84 3.76
CA GLY A 14 2.31 -5.20 2.57
C GLY A 14 1.34 -4.11 2.12
N MET A 15 0.63 -3.50 3.08
CA MET A 15 -0.24 -2.36 2.81
C MET A 15 0.56 -1.14 2.33
N ALA A 16 1.71 -0.86 2.94
CA ALA A 16 2.61 0.22 2.50
C ALA A 16 3.13 0.00 1.08
N CYS A 17 3.51 -1.25 0.74
CA CYS A 17 3.94 -1.61 -0.60
C CYS A 17 2.82 -1.40 -1.63
N ALA A 18 1.61 -1.90 -1.34
CA ALA A 18 0.46 -1.74 -2.22
C ALA A 18 0.10 -0.27 -2.45
N LEU A 19 0.06 0.53 -1.38
CA LEU A 19 -0.22 1.96 -1.45
C LEU A 19 0.86 2.69 -2.26
N ARG A 20 2.15 2.46 -1.97
CA ARG A 20 3.23 3.14 -2.68
C ARG A 20 3.26 2.76 -4.16
N LEU A 21 3.01 1.50 -4.48
CA LEU A 21 2.92 1.05 -5.87
C LEU A 21 1.76 1.73 -6.60
N SER A 22 0.60 1.85 -5.95
CA SER A 22 -0.55 2.58 -6.49
C SER A 22 -0.20 4.06 -6.77
N GLN A 23 0.46 4.74 -5.84
CA GLN A 23 0.92 6.12 -6.02
C GLN A 23 1.93 6.25 -7.18
N LEU A 24 2.89 5.33 -7.29
CA LEU A 24 3.88 5.34 -8.37
C LEU A 24 3.24 5.13 -9.75
N ILE A 25 2.19 4.30 -9.83
CA ILE A 25 1.42 4.11 -11.05
C ILE A 25 0.69 5.41 -11.43
N ASP A 26 0.09 6.12 -10.47
CA ASP A 26 -0.54 7.43 -10.75
C ASP A 26 0.46 8.48 -11.20
N GLU A 27 1.62 8.54 -10.54
CA GLU A 27 2.71 9.43 -10.91
C GLU A 27 3.22 9.13 -12.33
N HIS A 28 3.40 7.85 -12.67
CA HIS A 28 3.80 7.41 -14.02
C HIS A 28 2.73 7.76 -15.06
N ASN A 29 1.47 7.46 -14.77
CA ASN A 29 0.34 7.70 -15.66
C ASN A 29 0.14 9.20 -15.94
N THR A 30 0.39 10.06 -14.94
CA THR A 30 0.37 11.51 -15.11
C THR A 30 1.49 12.01 -16.04
N LYS A 31 2.67 11.37 -15.98
CA LYS A 31 3.85 11.77 -16.78
C LYS A 31 3.86 11.15 -18.19
N ASN A 32 3.23 10.00 -18.38
CA ASN A 32 3.33 9.17 -19.58
C ASN A 32 1.94 8.75 -20.11
N SER A 33 1.22 9.70 -20.72
CA SER A 33 -0.14 9.48 -21.23
C SER A 33 -0.23 8.39 -22.31
N GLY A 34 0.87 8.10 -23.02
CA GLY A 34 0.91 7.09 -24.10
C GLY A 34 1.11 5.64 -23.63
N SER A 35 1.42 5.41 -22.35
CA SER A 35 1.76 4.09 -21.81
C SER A 35 1.24 3.92 -20.39
N GLN A 36 -0.08 3.93 -20.26
CA GLN A 36 -0.77 3.83 -18.97
C GLN A 36 -0.59 2.43 -18.37
N LEU A 37 -0.32 2.39 -17.07
CA LEU A 37 -0.29 1.17 -16.26
C LEU A 37 -1.62 1.01 -15.51
N SER A 38 -2.14 -0.21 -15.49
CA SER A 38 -3.35 -0.56 -14.73
C SER A 38 -3.00 -1.02 -13.31
N LYS A 39 -3.92 -0.79 -12.36
CA LYS A 39 -3.82 -1.27 -10.97
C LYS A 39 -4.65 -2.54 -10.71
N GLU A 40 -5.44 -2.99 -11.68
CA GLU A 40 -6.45 -4.04 -11.51
C GLU A 40 -5.87 -5.43 -11.13
N ASN A 41 -4.62 -5.71 -11.51
CA ASN A 41 -3.97 -7.00 -11.25
C ASN A 41 -2.93 -6.94 -10.12
N ILE A 42 -3.06 -5.96 -9.23
CA ILE A 42 -2.28 -5.86 -7.99
C ILE A 42 -3.11 -6.45 -6.86
N TYR A 43 -2.63 -7.53 -6.26
CA TYR A 43 -3.37 -8.24 -5.22
C TYR A 43 -2.60 -8.24 -3.90
N VAL A 44 -3.31 -7.97 -2.80
CA VAL A 44 -2.84 -8.19 -1.44
C VAL A 44 -3.59 -9.40 -0.87
N LEU A 45 -2.84 -10.43 -0.47
CA LEU A 45 -3.39 -11.65 0.12
C LEU A 45 -3.14 -11.65 1.62
N GLU A 46 -4.20 -11.58 2.42
CA GLU A 46 -4.15 -11.66 3.88
C GLU A 46 -4.87 -12.93 4.35
N LYS A 47 -4.28 -13.64 5.31
CA LYS A 47 -4.84 -14.85 5.91
C LYS A 47 -5.98 -14.54 6.88
N ALA A 48 -5.89 -13.40 7.55
CA ALA A 48 -6.88 -12.93 8.49
C ALA A 48 -8.23 -12.68 7.80
N ARG A 49 -9.33 -12.87 8.56
CA ARG A 49 -10.67 -12.63 8.04
C ARG A 49 -10.91 -11.14 7.78
N GLU A 50 -10.32 -10.28 8.60
CA GLU A 50 -10.30 -8.82 8.42
C GLU A 50 -8.86 -8.33 8.53
N ILE A 51 -8.55 -7.24 7.81
CA ILE A 51 -7.21 -6.62 7.85
C ILE A 51 -6.86 -6.25 9.29
N GLY A 52 -5.67 -6.64 9.72
CA GLY A 52 -5.17 -6.35 11.06
C GLY A 52 -5.53 -7.38 12.15
N GLN A 53 -6.44 -8.33 11.93
CA GLN A 53 -6.83 -9.30 12.98
C GLN A 53 -5.70 -10.25 13.41
N HIS A 54 -4.66 -10.43 12.59
CA HIS A 54 -3.45 -11.18 12.97
C HIS A 54 -2.26 -10.27 13.30
N CYS A 55 -2.44 -8.95 13.33
CA CYS A 55 -1.37 -8.03 13.72
C CYS A 55 -1.25 -8.00 15.24
N LEU A 56 -0.08 -8.41 15.75
CA LEU A 56 0.30 -8.27 17.15
C LEU A 56 1.58 -7.43 17.22
N SER A 57 1.55 -6.33 17.97
CA SER A 57 2.68 -5.41 18.10
C SER A 57 2.59 -4.64 19.42
N GLY A 58 3.73 -4.18 19.92
CA GLY A 58 3.78 -3.17 21.00
C GLY A 58 3.39 -1.76 20.54
N ALA A 59 3.19 -1.56 19.22
CA ALA A 59 2.71 -0.32 18.60
C ALA A 59 3.56 0.94 18.87
N LEU A 60 4.85 0.77 19.18
CA LEU A 60 5.84 1.85 19.19
C LEU A 60 6.41 2.03 17.78
N LEU A 61 5.89 3.02 17.05
CA LEU A 61 6.22 3.29 15.66
C LEU A 61 7.08 4.56 15.53
N ASP A 62 8.15 4.51 14.73
CA ASP A 62 8.82 5.73 14.24
C ASP A 62 7.91 6.39 13.17
N PRO A 63 7.41 7.62 13.40
CA PRO A 63 6.49 8.29 12.49
C PRO A 63 7.10 8.68 11.14
N ARG A 64 8.43 8.60 10.97
CA ARG A 64 9.10 8.99 9.72
C ARG A 64 8.51 8.28 8.49
N SER A 65 8.30 6.97 8.54
CA SER A 65 7.80 6.20 7.40
C SER A 65 6.37 6.59 7.02
N MET A 66 5.53 6.89 8.02
CA MET A 66 4.18 7.38 7.80
C MET A 66 4.19 8.76 7.16
N ARG A 67 5.07 9.68 7.59
CA ARG A 67 5.23 11.00 6.96
C ARG A 67 5.68 10.91 5.50
N GLU A 68 6.54 9.95 5.17
CA GLU A 68 7.03 9.72 3.80
C GLU A 68 5.94 9.11 2.90
N LEU A 69 5.14 8.16 3.42
CA LEU A 69 4.14 7.44 2.63
C LEU A 69 2.78 8.15 2.54
N LEU A 70 2.36 8.80 3.63
CA LEU A 70 1.08 9.50 3.80
C LEU A 70 1.35 10.89 4.43
N PRO A 71 1.76 11.87 3.62
CA PRO A 71 2.01 13.23 4.12
C PRO A 71 0.74 13.81 4.78
N GLY A 72 0.85 14.26 6.04
CA GLY A 72 -0.25 14.90 6.77
C GLY A 72 -1.09 13.97 7.65
N PHE A 73 -0.75 12.68 7.75
CA PHE A 73 -1.48 11.70 8.56
C PHE A 73 -1.60 12.07 10.06
N GLU A 74 -0.79 12.99 10.58
CA GLU A 74 -0.92 13.45 11.96
C GLU A 74 -2.12 14.37 12.20
N LYS A 75 -2.64 15.01 11.14
CA LYS A 75 -3.78 15.95 11.22
C LYS A 75 -5.09 15.33 10.76
N GLU A 76 -5.01 14.35 9.87
CA GLU A 76 -6.14 13.63 9.31
C GLU A 76 -5.97 12.16 9.66
N ALA A 77 -7.01 11.56 10.22
CA ALA A 77 -6.99 10.10 10.39
C ALA A 77 -6.85 9.46 9.00
N PRO A 78 -5.90 8.52 8.81
CA PRO A 78 -5.77 7.79 7.55
C PRO A 78 -7.00 6.91 7.25
#